data_AF-A0A7R9YEJ3-F1
#
_entry.id   AF-A0A7R9YEJ3-F1
#
_cell.length_a   1.000
_cell.length_b   1.000
_cell.length_c   1.000
_cell.angle_alpha   90.00
_cell.angle_beta   90.00
_cell.angle_gamma   90.00
#
_symmetry.space_group_name_H-M   'P 1'
#
loop_
_entity.id
_entity.type
_entity.pdbx_description
1 polymer ?
#
loop_
_entity_poly.entity_id
_entity_poly.type
_entity_poly.pdbx_seq_one_letter_code
_entity_poly.pdbx_strand_id
1 'polypeptide(L)'
;VRYSNKTLLGNWFEEKSAEDSIFAELRGKREQPGSARSHRAKLEKCKQRVPHSYSEDGKLRFGDSVLVHHQQTGGSLACDVFEPLAVGASECLVSVSHETRPTARNTFIIEPVTERCLKEPHEEPSEDGILRYGEPFYLRVNDSLLVDEKLDLVRPAMYLTSEAKSATRSSRVSNSQAVFVT
;
A
#
# COMPACT_ATOMS: atom_id res chain seq x y z
N VAL A 1 -33.19 45.46 -1.33
CA VAL A 1 -31.96 45.07 -0.59
C VAL A 1 -32.12 43.60 -0.21
N ARG A 2 -31.14 42.72 -0.50
CA ARG A 2 -31.15 41.33 -0.04
C ARG A 2 -30.40 41.26 1.29
N TYR A 3 -30.96 40.54 2.26
CA TYR A 3 -30.41 40.37 3.59
C TYR A 3 -29.99 38.91 3.77
N SER A 4 -28.97 38.65 4.59
CA SER A 4 -28.56 37.29 4.94
C SER A 4 -29.57 36.64 5.88
N ASN A 5 -29.63 35.31 5.87
CA ASN A 5 -30.37 34.51 6.86
C ASN A 5 -30.04 34.81 8.33
N LYS A 6 -28.93 35.51 8.62
CA LYS A 6 -28.59 36.02 9.95
C LYS A 6 -29.47 37.17 10.42
N THR A 7 -30.04 37.93 9.48
CA THR A 7 -30.82 39.14 9.78
C THR A 7 -32.30 38.85 10.04
N LEU A 8 -32.74 37.58 10.00
CA LEU A 8 -34.11 37.13 10.30
C LEU A 8 -35.21 37.89 9.52
N LEU A 9 -34.92 38.32 8.30
CA LEU A 9 -35.85 39.05 7.43
C LEU A 9 -36.26 38.18 6.23
N GLY A 10 -37.55 38.20 5.87
CA GLY A 10 -38.07 37.44 4.73
C GLY A 10 -38.03 35.92 4.94
N ASN A 11 -37.69 35.16 3.91
CA ASN A 11 -37.60 33.68 3.93
C ASN A 11 -36.31 33.17 4.60
N TRP A 12 -35.79 33.89 5.59
CA TRP A 12 -34.54 33.57 6.28
C TRP A 12 -34.52 32.14 6.86
N PHE A 13 -35.69 31.64 7.29
CA PHE A 13 -35.82 30.31 7.86
C PHE A 13 -35.65 29.22 6.80
N GLU A 14 -36.22 29.41 5.61
CA GLU A 14 -36.06 28.48 4.47
C GLU A 14 -34.60 28.47 4.00
N GLU A 15 -33.97 29.64 3.89
CA GLU A 15 -32.55 29.76 3.54
C GLU A 15 -31.65 29.06 4.58
N LYS A 16 -31.91 29.26 5.87
CA LYS A 16 -31.17 28.60 6.95
C LYS A 16 -31.38 27.07 6.95
N SER A 17 -32.62 26.61 6.79
CA SER A 17 -32.93 25.17 6.73
C SER A 17 -32.28 24.51 5.51
N ALA A 18 -32.21 25.19 4.36
CA ALA A 18 -31.52 24.72 3.18
C ALA A 18 -30.00 24.63 3.41
N GLU A 19 -29.39 25.65 4.01
CA GLU A 19 -27.97 25.63 4.40
C GLU A 19 -27.68 24.47 5.37
N ASP A 20 -28.48 24.31 6.43
CA ASP A 20 -28.32 23.24 7.42
C ASP A 20 -28.42 21.84 6.77
N SER A 21 -29.34 21.67 5.82
CA SER A 21 -29.49 20.41 5.05
C SER A 21 -28.26 20.11 4.19
N ILE A 22 -27.73 21.12 3.49
CA ILE A 22 -26.51 20.99 2.69
C ILE A 22 -25.32 20.65 3.59
N PHE A 23 -25.19 21.31 4.75
CA PHE A 23 -24.11 21.02 5.70
C PHE A 23 -24.21 19.61 6.29
N ALA A 24 -25.42 19.12 6.59
CA ALA A 24 -25.64 17.76 7.06
C ALA A 24 -25.23 16.73 5.98
N GLU A 25 -25.61 16.96 4.72
CA GLU A 25 -25.23 16.09 3.61
C GLU A 25 -23.72 16.07 3.38
N LEU A 26 -23.07 17.24 3.41
CA LEU A 26 -21.61 17.35 3.30
C LEU A 26 -20.88 16.66 4.47
N ARG A 27 -21.45 16.72 5.69
CA ARG A 27 -20.90 16.02 6.85
C ARG A 27 -21.02 14.51 6.67
N GLY A 28 -22.17 14.01 6.24
CA GLY A 28 -22.37 12.60 5.91
C GLY A 28 -21.39 12.10 4.84
N LYS A 29 -21.21 12.87 3.75
CA LYS A 29 -20.26 12.54 2.68
C LYS A 29 -18.78 12.54 3.13
N ARG A 30 -18.42 13.32 4.15
CA ARG A 30 -17.05 13.32 4.71
C ARG A 30 -16.73 12.05 5.50
N GLU A 31 -17.73 11.47 6.13
CA GLU A 31 -17.59 10.29 7.00
C GLU A 31 -17.72 8.96 6.23
N GLN A 32 -18.21 9.00 4.98
CA GLN A 32 -18.30 7.81 4.13
C GLN A 32 -16.94 7.29 3.64
N PRO A 33 -16.76 5.96 3.57
CA PRO A 33 -15.62 5.35 2.89
C PRO A 33 -15.62 5.74 1.41
N GLY A 34 -14.46 6.12 0.88
CA GLY A 34 -14.34 6.66 -0.49
C GLY A 34 -14.48 8.18 -0.58
N SER A 35 -14.69 8.89 0.54
CA SER A 35 -14.63 10.35 0.57
C SER A 35 -13.24 10.88 0.21
N ALA A 36 -13.17 12.11 -0.29
CA ALA A 36 -11.89 12.78 -0.61
C ALA A 36 -10.91 12.80 0.59
N ARG A 37 -11.43 12.86 1.82
CA ARG A 37 -10.62 12.80 3.04
C ARG A 37 -9.99 11.41 3.23
N SER A 38 -10.76 10.34 3.03
CA SER A 38 -10.26 8.97 3.11
C SER A 38 -9.18 8.70 2.04
N HIS A 39 -9.41 9.20 0.81
CA HIS A 39 -8.43 9.12 -0.26
C HIS A 39 -7.14 9.89 0.06
N ARG A 40 -7.26 11.09 0.64
CA ARG A 40 -6.10 11.87 1.08
C ARG A 40 -5.31 11.14 2.17
N ALA A 41 -5.97 10.58 3.18
CA ALA A 41 -5.30 9.82 4.23
C ALA A 41 -4.55 8.60 3.67
N LYS A 42 -5.17 7.86 2.73
CA LYS A 42 -4.52 6.77 1.99
C LYS A 42 -3.25 7.26 1.28
N LEU A 43 -3.34 8.35 0.52
CA LEU A 43 -2.19 8.91 -0.21
C LEU A 43 -1.06 9.35 0.70
N GLU A 44 -1.36 10.03 1.81
CA GLU A 44 -0.36 10.44 2.81
C GLU A 44 0.38 9.22 3.36
N LYS A 45 -0.36 8.17 3.73
CA LYS A 45 0.22 6.93 4.25
C LYS A 45 1.08 6.20 3.22
N CYS A 46 0.62 6.08 1.98
CA CYS A 46 1.40 5.47 0.90
C CYS A 46 2.68 6.26 0.57
N LYS A 47 2.67 7.59 0.72
CA LYS A 47 3.81 8.48 0.43
C LYS A 47 4.68 8.75 1.66
N GLN A 48 4.33 8.22 2.82
CA GLN A 48 5.11 8.36 4.03
C GLN A 48 6.53 7.89 3.76
N ARG A 49 7.51 8.72 4.12
CA ARG A 49 8.93 8.37 3.98
C ARG A 49 9.29 7.28 4.98
N VAL A 50 10.02 6.28 4.51
CA VAL A 50 10.46 5.14 5.34
C VAL A 50 11.99 5.08 5.27
N PRO A 51 12.68 4.70 6.37
CA PRO A 51 14.11 4.46 6.32
C PRO A 51 14.44 3.33 5.35
N HIS A 52 15.52 3.51 4.58
CA HIS A 52 16.15 2.43 3.81
C HIS A 52 17.28 1.86 4.66
N SER A 53 17.47 0.53 4.60
CA SER A 53 18.62 -0.07 5.27
C SER A 53 19.91 0.36 4.58
N TYR A 54 20.98 0.49 5.37
CA TYR A 54 22.32 0.74 4.87
C TYR A 54 23.28 -0.21 5.56
N SER A 55 24.05 -0.94 4.75
CA SER A 55 25.13 -1.80 5.19
C SER A 55 26.44 -1.27 4.60
N GLU A 56 27.45 -1.02 5.43
CA GLU A 56 28.73 -0.44 5.00
C GLU A 56 29.47 -1.33 3.99
N ASP A 57 29.28 -2.63 4.05
CA ASP A 57 29.89 -3.61 3.14
C ASP A 57 29.15 -3.74 1.80
N GLY A 58 28.04 -2.99 1.62
CA GLY A 58 27.22 -3.02 0.41
C GLY A 58 26.46 -4.33 0.19
N LYS A 59 26.35 -5.20 1.21
CA LYS A 59 25.62 -6.47 1.12
C LYS A 59 24.21 -6.34 1.67
N LEU A 60 23.28 -7.06 1.05
CA LEU A 60 21.90 -7.18 1.52
C LEU A 60 21.80 -8.22 2.63
N ARG A 61 20.98 -7.94 3.63
CA ARG A 61 20.70 -8.83 4.75
C ARG A 61 19.21 -9.07 4.90
N PHE A 62 18.86 -10.19 5.53
CA PHE A 62 17.48 -10.42 5.97
C PHE A 62 17.09 -9.35 7.00
N GLY A 63 15.87 -8.82 6.86
CA GLY A 63 15.35 -7.67 7.60
C GLY A 63 15.61 -6.33 6.92
N ASP A 64 16.42 -6.26 5.86
CA ASP A 64 16.69 -5.00 5.19
C ASP A 64 15.46 -4.44 4.47
N SER A 65 15.26 -3.13 4.63
CA SER A 65 14.26 -2.35 3.88
C SER A 65 14.87 -1.86 2.57
N VAL A 66 14.36 -2.37 1.45
CA VAL A 66 14.92 -2.19 0.11
C VAL A 66 13.93 -1.62 -0.90
N LEU A 67 14.46 -0.93 -1.91
CA LEU A 67 13.75 -0.53 -3.13
C LEU A 67 14.08 -1.50 -4.26
N VAL A 68 13.06 -2.02 -4.95
CA VAL A 68 13.25 -2.79 -6.19
C VAL A 68 13.12 -1.86 -7.38
N HIS A 69 14.24 -1.54 -8.01
CA HIS A 69 14.33 -0.55 -9.08
C HIS A 69 14.63 -1.20 -10.44
N HIS A 70 13.88 -0.79 -11.47
CA HIS A 70 14.11 -1.17 -12.85
C HIS A 70 15.12 -0.23 -13.51
N GLN A 71 16.35 -0.73 -13.70
CA GLN A 71 17.50 0.04 -14.15
C GLN A 71 17.29 0.82 -15.45
N GLN A 72 16.58 0.25 -16.42
CA GLN A 72 16.44 0.87 -17.76
C GLN A 72 15.40 2.01 -17.79
N THR A 73 14.31 1.90 -17.03
CA THR A 73 13.21 2.88 -17.09
C THR A 73 13.18 3.85 -15.91
N GLY A 74 13.96 3.57 -14.86
CA GLY A 74 13.93 4.39 -13.65
C GLY A 74 12.73 4.11 -12.73
N GLY A 75 11.89 3.13 -13.05
CA GLY A 75 10.71 2.80 -12.27
C GLY A 75 11.03 1.93 -11.05
N SER A 76 10.31 2.10 -9.95
CA SER A 76 10.39 1.26 -8.76
C SER A 76 9.11 0.44 -8.57
N LEU A 77 9.25 -0.79 -8.07
CA LEU A 77 8.10 -1.61 -7.69
C LEU A 77 7.33 -0.93 -6.55
N ALA A 78 6.01 -0.87 -6.65
CA ALA A 78 5.17 -0.28 -5.62
C ALA A 78 3.85 -1.05 -5.46
N CYS A 79 3.40 -1.21 -4.23
CA CYS A 79 2.12 -1.82 -3.90
C CYS A 79 1.07 -0.78 -3.48
N ASP A 80 -0.19 -1.20 -3.40
CA ASP A 80 -1.27 -0.44 -2.78
C ASP A 80 -2.19 -1.37 -1.99
N VAL A 81 -1.92 -1.53 -0.70
CA VAL A 81 -2.69 -2.38 0.22
C VAL A 81 -4.13 -1.91 0.48
N PHE A 82 -4.51 -0.75 -0.06
CA PHE A 82 -5.85 -0.19 0.06
C PHE A 82 -6.64 -0.33 -1.25
N GLU A 83 -6.06 -0.91 -2.29
CA GLU A 83 -6.72 -1.17 -3.56
C GLU A 83 -6.70 -2.68 -3.86
N PRO A 84 -7.75 -3.42 -3.43
CA PRO A 84 -7.85 -4.83 -3.74
C PRO A 84 -8.11 -5.03 -5.24
N LEU A 85 -7.58 -6.12 -5.79
CA LEU A 85 -7.72 -6.45 -7.22
C LEU A 85 -9.17 -6.73 -7.63
N ALA A 86 -9.96 -7.26 -6.71
CA ALA A 86 -11.39 -7.49 -6.87
C ALA A 86 -12.13 -7.19 -5.57
N VAL A 87 -13.44 -6.94 -5.66
CA VAL A 87 -14.27 -6.68 -4.49
C VAL A 87 -14.24 -7.90 -3.56
N GLY A 88 -13.77 -7.72 -2.33
CA GLY A 88 -13.63 -8.79 -1.34
C GLY A 88 -12.38 -9.66 -1.47
N ALA A 89 -11.47 -9.36 -2.40
CA ALA A 89 -10.19 -10.05 -2.50
C ALA A 89 -9.20 -9.54 -1.42
N SER A 90 -8.38 -10.46 -0.90
CA SER A 90 -7.21 -10.10 -0.06
C SER A 90 -6.04 -9.59 -0.89
N GLU A 91 -6.03 -9.91 -2.18
CA GLU A 91 -4.97 -9.56 -3.13
C GLU A 91 -5.02 -8.07 -3.47
N CYS A 92 -3.90 -7.39 -3.29
CA CYS A 92 -3.78 -5.96 -3.50
C CYS A 92 -2.88 -5.65 -4.70
N LEU A 93 -3.15 -4.50 -5.33
CA LEU A 93 -2.48 -4.08 -6.57
C LEU A 93 -0.97 -3.87 -6.37
N VAL A 94 -0.19 -4.37 -7.32
CA VAL A 94 1.23 -4.04 -7.50
C VAL A 94 1.43 -3.41 -8.86
N SER A 95 2.25 -2.37 -8.91
CA SER A 95 2.51 -1.57 -10.10
C SER A 95 3.92 -0.99 -10.07
N VAL A 96 4.29 -0.28 -11.13
CA VAL A 96 5.55 0.47 -11.19
C VAL A 96 5.26 1.94 -10.89
N SER A 97 6.01 2.51 -9.95
CA SER A 97 6.02 3.93 -9.60
C SER A 97 7.26 4.60 -10.17
N HIS A 98 7.17 5.88 -10.54
CA HIS A 98 8.35 6.69 -10.89
C HIS A 98 8.92 7.47 -9.68
N GLU A 99 8.40 7.22 -8.48
CA GLU A 99 8.96 7.75 -7.25
C GLU A 99 10.28 7.04 -6.93
N THR A 100 11.36 7.82 -6.87
CA THR A 100 12.71 7.32 -6.58
C THR A 100 13.01 7.32 -5.09
N ARG A 101 12.24 8.07 -4.29
CA ARG A 101 12.45 8.16 -2.85
C ARG A 101 11.86 6.92 -2.15
N PRO A 102 12.49 6.44 -1.06
CA PRO A 102 11.91 5.42 -0.21
C PRO A 102 10.63 5.93 0.46
N THR A 103 9.51 5.30 0.12
CA THR A 103 8.17 5.52 0.67
C THR A 103 7.58 4.20 1.14
N ALA A 104 6.54 4.26 1.97
CA ALA A 104 5.90 3.07 2.51
C ALA A 104 5.40 2.12 1.42
N ARG A 105 4.98 2.65 0.27
CA ARG A 105 4.43 1.85 -0.82
C ARG A 105 5.44 1.18 -1.75
N ASN A 106 6.66 1.71 -1.86
CA ASN A 106 7.70 1.18 -2.76
C ASN A 106 8.87 0.51 -2.03
N THR A 107 8.86 0.53 -0.70
CA THR A 107 9.88 -0.13 0.13
C THR A 107 9.37 -1.51 0.56
N PHE A 108 10.20 -2.53 0.40
CA PHE A 108 9.92 -3.91 0.79
C PHE A 108 10.94 -4.38 1.82
N ILE A 109 10.57 -5.36 2.65
CA ILE A 109 11.45 -5.97 3.65
C ILE A 109 11.84 -7.36 3.14
N ILE A 110 13.13 -7.66 3.16
CA ILE A 110 13.65 -8.98 2.79
C ILE A 110 13.44 -9.94 3.97
N GLU A 111 12.67 -11.00 3.78
CA GLU A 111 12.45 -12.02 4.82
C GLU A 111 12.96 -13.39 4.38
N PRO A 112 13.51 -14.19 5.32
CA PRO A 112 13.94 -15.54 5.02
C PRO A 112 12.73 -16.44 4.82
N VAL A 113 12.83 -17.39 3.88
CA VAL A 113 11.80 -18.43 3.72
C VAL A 113 11.91 -19.41 4.89
N THR A 114 10.80 -19.69 5.57
CA THR A 114 10.73 -20.66 6.67
C THR A 114 10.26 -22.04 6.21
N GLU A 115 9.64 -22.12 5.04
CA GLU A 115 9.07 -23.33 4.47
C GLU A 115 10.16 -24.29 3.95
N ARG A 116 10.16 -25.52 4.45
CA ARG A 116 11.17 -26.53 4.08
C ARG A 116 11.05 -27.01 2.63
N CYS A 117 9.88 -26.90 2.01
CA CYS A 117 9.65 -27.32 0.62
C CYS A 117 10.30 -26.40 -0.41
N LEU A 118 10.62 -25.17 -0.01
CA LEU A 118 11.27 -24.17 -0.86
C LEU A 118 12.77 -24.06 -0.60
N LYS A 119 13.28 -24.75 0.43
CA LYS A 119 14.71 -24.84 0.73
C LYS A 119 15.30 -26.06 0.05
N GLU A 120 16.50 -25.92 -0.49
CA GLU A 120 17.25 -27.11 -0.87
C GLU A 120 17.60 -27.91 0.41
N PRO A 121 17.62 -29.26 0.36
CA PRO A 121 17.83 -30.10 1.54
C PRO A 121 19.18 -29.92 2.25
N HIS A 122 20.07 -29.08 1.71
CA HIS A 122 21.39 -28.76 2.27
C HIS A 122 21.60 -27.25 2.53
N GLU A 123 20.59 -26.41 2.33
CA GLU A 123 20.66 -24.99 2.65
C GLU A 123 20.27 -24.75 4.12
N GLU A 124 21.27 -24.74 4.98
CA GLU A 124 21.15 -24.10 6.29
C GLU A 124 21.16 -22.57 6.09
N PRO A 125 20.29 -21.81 6.79
CA PRO A 125 20.29 -20.36 6.70
C PRO A 125 21.66 -19.81 7.10
N SER A 126 22.16 -18.84 6.32
CA SER A 126 23.43 -18.20 6.60
C SER A 126 23.41 -17.58 8.01
N GLU A 127 24.28 -18.05 8.92
CA GLU A 127 24.35 -17.56 10.32
C GLU A 127 24.63 -16.05 10.39
N ASP A 128 25.32 -15.54 9.37
CA ASP A 128 25.71 -14.16 9.17
C ASP A 128 24.57 -13.25 8.67
N GLY A 129 23.40 -13.81 8.34
CA GLY A 129 22.18 -13.07 7.95
C GLY A 129 22.27 -12.35 6.60
N ILE A 130 23.33 -12.58 5.84
CA ILE A 130 23.58 -12.01 4.51
C ILE A 130 22.80 -12.83 3.47
N LEU A 131 22.03 -12.13 2.62
CA LEU A 131 21.32 -12.75 1.51
C LEU A 131 22.29 -13.09 0.38
N ARG A 132 22.33 -14.36 -0.04
CA ARG A 132 23.21 -14.85 -1.11
C ARG A 132 22.44 -15.14 -2.39
N TYR A 133 23.16 -15.20 -3.51
CA TYR A 133 22.56 -15.62 -4.78
C TYR A 133 22.14 -17.11 -4.71
N GLY A 134 20.95 -17.40 -5.23
CA GLY A 134 20.35 -18.74 -5.17
C GLY A 134 19.50 -18.97 -3.92
N GLU A 135 19.72 -18.20 -2.86
CA GLU A 135 19.01 -18.35 -1.60
C GLU A 135 17.55 -17.84 -1.70
N PRO A 136 16.55 -18.63 -1.31
CA PRO A 136 15.14 -18.24 -1.40
C PRO A 136 14.79 -17.20 -0.33
N PHE A 137 14.05 -16.16 -0.71
CA PHE A 137 13.58 -15.10 0.18
C PHE A 137 12.19 -14.60 -0.21
N TYR A 138 11.53 -13.95 0.74
CA TYR A 138 10.27 -13.24 0.51
C TYR A 138 10.49 -11.73 0.48
N LEU A 139 9.72 -11.04 -0.36
CA LEU A 139 9.58 -9.59 -0.32
C LEU A 139 8.29 -9.22 0.40
N ARG A 140 8.41 -8.80 1.65
CA ARG A 140 7.30 -8.39 2.48
C ARG A 140 6.99 -6.90 2.29
N VAL A 141 5.72 -6.53 2.33
CA VAL A 141 5.27 -5.14 2.36
C VAL A 141 5.76 -4.46 3.65
N ASN A 142 6.14 -3.18 3.58
CA ASN A 142 6.58 -2.41 4.74
C ASN A 142 5.50 -2.31 5.83
N ASP A 143 5.92 -2.43 7.10
CA ASP A 143 5.02 -2.39 8.26
C ASP A 143 4.21 -1.10 8.36
N SER A 144 4.75 0.03 7.90
CA SER A 144 4.05 1.33 7.94
C SER A 144 2.71 1.28 7.18
N LEU A 145 2.57 0.41 6.17
CA LEU A 145 1.31 0.23 5.46
C LEU A 145 0.30 -0.62 6.24
N LEU A 146 0.79 -1.55 7.06
CA LEU A 146 -0.01 -2.55 7.76
C LEU A 146 -0.57 -2.05 9.11
N VAL A 147 -0.03 -0.97 9.69
CA VAL A 147 -0.53 -0.39 10.94
C VAL A 147 -1.92 0.23 10.77
N ASP A 148 -2.91 -0.22 11.53
CA ASP A 148 -4.22 0.43 11.63
C ASP A 148 -4.24 1.38 12.83
N GLU A 149 -4.06 2.68 12.56
CA GLU A 149 -4.01 3.73 13.60
C GLU A 149 -5.29 3.83 14.44
N LYS A 150 -6.43 3.35 13.94
CA LYS A 150 -7.69 3.43 14.69
C LYS A 150 -7.82 2.35 15.74
N LEU A 151 -7.24 1.18 15.47
CA LEU A 151 -7.33 0.00 16.33
C LEU A 151 -6.03 -0.26 17.09
N ASP A 152 -4.95 0.47 16.77
CA ASP A 152 -3.60 0.23 17.26
C ASP A 152 -3.14 -1.22 17.04
N LEU A 153 -3.57 -1.79 15.90
CA LEU A 153 -3.30 -3.16 15.50
C LEU A 153 -2.51 -3.19 14.19
N VAL A 154 -1.62 -4.17 14.06
CA VAL A 154 -0.90 -4.43 12.82
C VAL A 154 -1.65 -5.50 12.03
N ARG A 155 -1.94 -5.22 10.77
CA ARG A 155 -2.52 -6.20 9.84
C ARG A 155 -1.54 -7.35 9.59
N PRO A 156 -2.03 -8.53 9.16
CA PRO A 156 -1.16 -9.62 8.76
C PRO A 156 -0.12 -9.16 7.72
N ALA A 157 1.07 -9.76 7.80
CA ALA A 157 2.11 -9.57 6.80
C ALA A 157 1.58 -9.92 5.40
N MET A 158 1.91 -9.07 4.43
CA MET A 158 1.59 -9.30 3.03
C MET A 158 2.88 -9.44 2.24
N TYR A 159 2.89 -10.37 1.29
CA TYR A 159 4.06 -10.76 0.52
C TYR A 159 3.84 -10.60 -0.97
N LEU A 160 4.89 -10.21 -1.69
CA LEU A 160 4.88 -10.19 -3.14
C LEU A 160 4.69 -11.60 -3.68
N THR A 161 3.60 -11.79 -4.41
CA THR A 161 3.18 -13.08 -4.94
C THR A 161 2.93 -12.97 -6.45
N SER A 162 3.23 -14.04 -7.17
CA SER A 162 2.86 -14.21 -8.57
C SER A 162 2.16 -15.54 -8.73
N GLU A 163 1.13 -15.59 -9.56
CA GLU A 163 0.44 -16.84 -9.89
C GLU A 163 0.61 -17.20 -11.36
N ALA A 164 0.74 -18.50 -11.62
CA ALA A 164 0.71 -19.03 -12.97
C ALA A 164 -0.56 -18.56 -13.69
N LYS A 165 -0.38 -18.08 -14.92
CA LYS A 165 -1.47 -17.54 -15.72
C LYS A 165 -2.54 -18.63 -15.93
N SER A 166 -3.77 -18.29 -15.60
CA SER A 166 -4.95 -19.12 -15.85
C SER A 166 -6.01 -18.32 -16.61
N ALA A 167 -7.10 -18.98 -17.01
CA ALA A 167 -8.21 -18.31 -17.69
C ALA A 167 -8.85 -17.21 -16.82
N THR A 168 -8.76 -17.35 -15.49
CA THR A 168 -9.33 -16.42 -14.52
C THR A 168 -8.29 -15.48 -13.90
N ARG A 169 -7.00 -15.83 -13.96
CA ARG A 169 -5.91 -15.07 -13.34
C ARG A 169 -4.83 -14.72 -14.37
N SER A 170 -4.77 -13.44 -14.71
CA SER A 170 -3.75 -12.86 -15.59
C SER A 170 -3.54 -11.39 -15.26
N SER A 171 -2.43 -10.81 -15.72
CA SER A 171 -2.19 -9.38 -15.59
C SER A 171 -3.33 -8.57 -16.23
N ARG A 172 -3.75 -7.48 -15.57
CA ARG A 172 -4.86 -6.64 -16.05
C ARG A 172 -4.59 -5.93 -17.37
N VAL A 173 -3.31 -5.75 -17.71
CA VAL A 173 -2.86 -4.94 -18.85
C VAL A 173 -2.15 -5.76 -19.92
N SER A 174 -1.82 -7.02 -19.65
CA SER A 174 -1.04 -7.86 -20.55
C SER A 174 -1.37 -9.33 -20.39
N ASN A 175 -1.05 -10.14 -21.40
CA ASN A 175 -1.36 -11.57 -21.41
C ASN A 175 -0.33 -12.43 -20.63
N SER A 176 0.08 -11.94 -19.46
CA SER A 176 1.17 -12.46 -18.62
C SER A 176 0.68 -12.86 -17.22
N GLN A 177 1.55 -13.46 -16.41
CA GLN A 177 1.27 -13.77 -15.00
C GLN A 177 0.91 -12.50 -14.22
N ALA A 178 -0.03 -12.63 -13.28
CA ALA A 178 -0.42 -11.54 -12.40
C ALA A 178 0.53 -11.47 -11.21
N VAL A 179 0.97 -10.25 -10.87
CA VAL A 179 1.78 -9.97 -9.68
C VAL A 179 0.96 -9.10 -8.74
N PHE A 180 0.89 -9.50 -7.47
CA PHE A 180 0.09 -8.86 -6.43
C PHE A 180 0.75 -9.02 -5.06
N VAL A 181 0.23 -8.35 -4.05
CA VAL A 181 0.58 -8.65 -2.65
C VAL A 181 -0.60 -9.29 -1.95
N THR A 182 -0.36 -10.32 -1.14
CA THR A 182 -1.39 -11.01 -0.33
C THR A 182 -0.81 -11.51 0.98
#